data_AF-A0A496Y440-F1
#
_entry.id   AF-A0A496Y440-F1
#
_cell.length_a   1.000
_cell.length_b   1.000
_cell.length_c   1.000
_cell.angle_alpha   90.00
_cell.angle_beta   90.00
_cell.angle_gamma   90.00
#
_symmetry.space_group_name_H-M   'P 1'
#
loop_
_entity.id
_entity.type
_entity.pdbx_description
1 polymer ?
#
loop_
_entity_poly.entity_id
_entity_poly.type
_entity_poly.pdbx_seq_one_letter_code
_entity_poly.pdbx_strand_id
1 'polypeptide(L)'
;MKRSLVALLLSALIFPGLGQLYNRDLKKGLCLILLATAGVTVIFLGGLILLNYEYAALYPTPLTRALFQEMVMRILQHPLILGAISLFLGVWVYSVLDASRTPRRLSAKE
;
A
#
# COMPACT_ATOMS: atom_id res chain seq x y z
N MET A 1 -25.60 -7.80 7.40
CA MET A 1 -24.24 -8.15 7.90
C MET A 1 -23.89 -7.22 9.05
N LYS A 2 -23.16 -7.69 10.06
CA LYS A 2 -22.67 -6.80 11.13
C LYS A 2 -21.82 -5.70 10.49
N ARG A 3 -22.05 -4.45 10.89
CA ARG A 3 -21.36 -3.27 10.33
C ARG A 3 -19.84 -3.41 10.38
N SER A 4 -19.31 -4.01 11.45
CA SER A 4 -17.88 -4.30 11.62
C SER A 4 -17.31 -5.24 10.56
N LEU A 5 -18.09 -6.22 10.09
CA LEU A 5 -17.66 -7.13 9.03
C LEU A 5 -17.52 -6.38 7.70
N VAL A 6 -18.48 -5.50 7.38
CA VAL A 6 -18.41 -4.67 6.17
C VAL A 6 -17.20 -3.74 6.23
N ALA A 7 -16.97 -3.08 7.37
CA ALA A 7 -15.81 -2.22 7.57
C ALA A 7 -14.48 -2.98 7.38
N LEU A 8 -14.38 -4.17 7.97
CA LEU A 8 -13.22 -5.05 7.81
C LEU A 8 -12.98 -5.42 6.35
N LEU A 9 -14.02 -5.87 5.63
CA LEU A 9 -13.91 -6.27 4.24
C LEU A 9 -13.51 -5.10 3.33
N LEU A 10 -14.02 -3.90 3.59
CA LEU A 10 -13.63 -2.69 2.85
C LEU A 10 -12.13 -2.40 3.01
N SER A 11 -11.60 -2.45 4.23
CA SER A 11 -10.16 -2.25 4.47
C SER A 11 -9.30 -3.41 3.96
N ALA A 12 -9.80 -4.64 3.99
CA ALA A 12 -9.04 -5.84 3.63
C ALA A 12 -8.96 -6.07 2.12
N LEU A 13 -10.08 -5.91 1.42
CA LEU A 13 -10.21 -6.32 0.02
C LEU A 13 -10.18 -5.17 -0.97
N ILE A 14 -10.52 -3.94 -0.53
CA ILE A 14 -10.62 -2.79 -1.44
C ILE A 14 -9.43 -1.87 -1.25
N PHE A 15 -9.32 -1.20 -0.09
CA PHE A 15 -8.21 -0.28 0.16
C PHE A 15 -8.07 0.08 1.65
N PRO A 16 -6.82 0.23 2.16
CA PRO A 16 -6.58 0.68 3.53
C PRO A 16 -7.25 2.03 3.81
N GLY A 17 -7.98 2.12 4.91
CA GLY A 17 -8.67 3.32 5.37
C GLY A 17 -10.17 3.38 5.05
N LEU A 18 -10.67 2.54 4.14
CA LEU A 18 -12.09 2.56 3.75
C LEU A 18 -13.02 2.06 4.86
N GLY A 19 -12.60 1.06 5.64
CA GLY A 19 -13.36 0.61 6.81
C GLY A 19 -13.52 1.71 7.86
N GLN A 20 -12.48 2.52 8.06
CA GLN A 20 -12.53 3.68 8.96
C GLN A 20 -13.47 4.77 8.46
N LEU A 21 -13.44 5.08 7.15
CA LEU A 21 -14.40 6.01 6.54
C LEU A 21 -15.85 5.51 6.71
N TYR A 22 -16.08 4.22 6.49
CA TYR A 22 -17.39 3.58 6.70
C TYR A 22 -17.85 3.65 8.19
N ASN A 23 -16.90 3.54 9.12
CA ASN A 23 -17.12 3.74 10.55
C ASN A 23 -17.23 5.22 10.97
N ARG A 24 -17.24 6.16 10.02
CA ARG A 24 -17.28 7.63 10.24
C ARG A 24 -16.06 8.18 10.99
N ASP A 25 -14.95 7.45 11.02
CA ASP A 25 -13.66 7.94 11.51
C ASP A 25 -12.85 8.55 10.35
N LEU A 26 -13.27 9.75 9.93
CA LEU A 26 -12.72 10.41 8.74
C LEU A 26 -11.22 10.71 8.86
N LYS A 27 -10.78 11.13 10.06
CA LYS A 27 -9.37 11.48 10.29
C LYS A 27 -8.46 10.27 10.11
N LYS A 28 -8.81 9.13 10.73
CA LYS A 28 -8.04 7.90 10.55
C LYS A 28 -8.14 7.37 9.13
N GLY A 29 -9.34 7.31 8.56
CA GLY A 29 -9.55 6.79 7.21
C GLY A 29 -8.73 7.56 6.17
N LEU A 30 -8.78 8.89 6.20
CA LEU A 30 -8.02 9.72 5.28
C LEU A 30 -6.50 9.59 5.49
N CYS A 31 -6.03 9.54 6.74
CA CYS A 31 -4.62 9.33 7.04
C CYS A 31 -4.10 7.99 6.47
N LEU A 32 -4.86 6.90 6.66
CA LEU A 32 -4.49 5.58 6.14
C LEU A 32 -4.49 5.54 4.61
N ILE A 33 -5.48 6.18 3.96
CA ILE A 33 -5.54 6.28 2.50
C ILE A 33 -4.32 7.03 1.97
N LEU A 34 -3.96 8.16 2.59
CA LEU A 34 -2.82 8.97 2.16
C LEU A 34 -1.50 8.20 2.33
N LEU A 35 -1.30 7.52 3.46
CA LEU A 35 -0.12 6.70 3.69
C LEU A 35 -0.01 5.53 2.70
N ALA A 36 -1.12 4.82 2.46
CA ALA A 36 -1.15 3.73 1.49
C ALA A 36 -0.86 4.24 0.07
N THR A 37 -1.48 5.36 -0.33
CA THR A 37 -1.28 6.00 -1.64
C THR A 37 0.16 6.46 -1.81
N ALA A 38 0.76 7.08 -0.78
CA ALA A 38 2.15 7.46 -0.80
C ALA A 38 3.08 6.25 -0.97
N GLY A 39 2.81 5.16 -0.24
CA GLY A 39 3.55 3.89 -0.38
C GLY A 39 3.49 3.35 -1.82
N VAL A 40 2.29 3.22 -2.39
CA VAL A 40 2.10 2.79 -3.79
C VAL A 40 2.80 3.72 -4.77
N THR A 41 2.74 5.03 -4.54
CA THR A 41 3.39 6.03 -5.39
C THR A 41 4.91 5.84 -5.40
N VAL A 42 5.52 5.65 -4.23
CA VAL A 42 6.97 5.39 -4.12
C VAL A 42 7.35 4.07 -4.78
N ILE A 43 6.57 3.00 -4.56
CA ILE A 43 6.83 1.70 -5.19
C ILE A 43 6.76 1.81 -6.71
N PHE A 44 5.71 2.45 -7.24
CA PHE A 44 5.46 2.51 -8.68
C PHE A 44 6.36 3.54 -9.38
N LEU A 45 6.29 4.82 -9.00
CA LEU A 45 7.10 5.86 -9.63
C LEU A 45 8.58 5.69 -9.30
N GLY A 46 8.92 5.37 -8.05
CA GLY A 46 10.31 5.09 -7.67
C GLY A 46 10.86 3.87 -8.40
N GLY A 47 10.06 2.81 -8.53
CA GLY A 47 10.41 1.63 -9.32
C GLY A 47 10.67 1.95 -10.79
N LEU A 48 9.80 2.74 -11.43
CA LEU A 48 9.98 3.18 -12.83
C LEU A 48 11.24 4.04 -13.01
N ILE A 49 11.49 4.96 -12.08
CA ILE A 49 12.68 5.82 -12.10
C ILE A 49 13.94 4.94 -12.00
N LEU A 50 14.00 4.03 -11.03
CA LEU A 50 15.14 3.12 -10.85
C LEU A 50 15.34 2.21 -12.05
N LEU A 51 14.25 1.68 -12.63
CA LEU A 51 14.30 0.87 -13.86
C LEU A 51 14.90 1.64 -15.03
N ASN A 52 14.51 2.90 -15.20
CA ASN A 52 15.07 3.77 -16.22
C ASN A 52 16.56 4.04 -15.98
N TYR A 53 16.98 4.27 -14.74
CA TYR A 53 18.41 4.45 -14.39
C TYR A 53 19.25 3.21 -14.69
N GLU A 54 18.79 2.03 -14.28
CA GLU A 54 19.47 0.76 -14.57
C GLU A 54 19.52 0.51 -16.09
N TYR A 55 18.46 0.84 -16.83
CA TYR A 55 18.44 0.67 -18.28
C TYR A 55 19.42 1.61 -18.99
N ALA A 56 19.48 2.87 -18.58
CA ALA A 56 20.38 3.86 -19.15
C ALA A 56 21.86 3.48 -18.98
N ALA A 57 22.21 2.80 -17.88
CA ALA A 57 23.57 2.33 -17.62
C ALA A 57 24.02 1.19 -18.56
N LEU A 58 23.07 0.48 -19.18
CA LEU A 58 23.35 -0.63 -20.09
C LEU A 58 23.38 -0.19 -21.56
N TYR A 59 22.85 0.99 -21.88
CA TYR A 59 22.73 1.44 -23.27
C TYR A 59 24.11 1.54 -23.96
N PRO A 60 24.25 1.10 -25.24
CA PRO A 60 23.20 0.64 -26.15
C PRO A 60 22.95 -0.89 -26.15
N THR A 61 23.41 -1.62 -25.12
CA THR A 61 23.25 -3.08 -25.05
C THR A 61 21.78 -3.47 -25.20
N PRO A 62 21.43 -4.42 -26.09
CA PRO A 62 20.06 -4.86 -26.26
C PRO A 62 19.52 -5.47 -24.96
N LEU A 63 18.29 -5.08 -24.59
CA LEU A 63 17.63 -5.59 -23.40
C LEU A 63 17.29 -7.07 -23.59
N THR A 64 18.04 -7.94 -22.92
CA THR A 64 17.72 -9.37 -22.84
C THR A 64 16.80 -9.65 -21.65
N ARG A 65 16.09 -10.78 -21.69
CA ARG A 65 15.26 -11.23 -20.56
C ARG A 65 16.05 -11.37 -19.26
N ALA A 66 17.28 -11.89 -19.34
CA ALA A 66 18.15 -12.07 -18.19
C ALA A 66 18.53 -10.73 -17.55
N LEU A 67 18.92 -9.74 -18.35
CA LEU A 67 19.22 -8.39 -17.88
C LEU A 67 18.00 -7.73 -17.23
N PHE A 68 16.83 -7.84 -17.87
CA PHE A 68 15.60 -7.30 -17.30
C PHE A 68 15.25 -7.92 -15.94
N GLN A 69 15.40 -9.24 -15.80
CA GLN A 69 15.18 -9.93 -14.53
C GLN A 69 16.16 -9.44 -13.44
N GLU A 70 17.43 -9.27 -13.79
CA GLU A 70 18.43 -8.75 -12.86
C GLU A 70 18.09 -7.32 -12.41
N MET A 71 17.71 -6.44 -13.33
CA MET A 71 17.30 -5.07 -13.03
C MET A 71 16.09 -5.04 -12.09
N VAL A 72 15.07 -5.85 -12.37
CA VAL A 72 13.89 -5.97 -11.49
C VAL A 72 14.29 -6.45 -10.10
N MET A 73 15.17 -7.46 -10.01
CA MET A 73 15.64 -7.95 -8.71
C MET A 73 16.40 -6.89 -7.92
N ARG A 74 17.26 -6.09 -8.58
CA ARG A 74 17.96 -4.96 -7.95
C ARG A 74 16.97 -3.91 -7.42
N ILE A 75 15.93 -3.57 -8.19
CA ILE A 75 14.88 -2.64 -7.76
C ILE A 75 14.13 -3.18 -6.55
N LEU A 76 13.72 -4.46 -6.58
CA LEU A 76 12.99 -5.09 -5.47
C LEU A 76 13.84 -5.19 -4.20
N GLN A 77 15.17 -5.27 -4.33
CA GLN A 77 16.11 -5.25 -3.22
C GLN A 77 16.54 -3.84 -2.79
N HIS A 78 16.15 -2.80 -3.54
CA HIS A 78 16.52 -1.43 -3.24
C HIS A 78 15.92 -0.99 -1.88
N PRO A 79 16.69 -0.42 -0.93
CA PRO A 79 16.21 -0.13 0.41
C PRO A 79 14.96 0.76 0.46
N LEU A 80 14.88 1.75 -0.45
CA LEU A 80 13.70 2.61 -0.57
C LEU A 80 12.44 1.82 -0.96
N ILE A 81 12.56 0.86 -1.88
CA ILE A 81 11.44 0.05 -2.38
C ILE A 81 11.02 -0.94 -1.29
N LEU A 82 11.98 -1.62 -0.66
CA LEU A 82 11.71 -2.50 0.48
C LEU A 82 11.03 -1.77 1.63
N GLY A 83 11.52 -0.57 1.97
CA GLY A 83 10.93 0.29 2.99
C GLY A 83 9.49 0.68 2.64
N ALA A 84 9.24 1.09 1.39
CA ALA A 84 7.91 1.46 0.93
C ALA A 84 6.93 0.28 0.90
N ILE A 85 7.37 -0.91 0.45
CA ILE A 85 6.57 -2.15 0.52
C ILE A 85 6.24 -2.50 1.97
N SER A 86 7.24 -2.46 2.85
CA SER A 86 7.06 -2.79 4.27
C SER A 86 6.08 -1.83 4.94
N LEU A 87 6.22 -0.52 4.70
CA LEU A 87 5.30 0.50 5.19
C LEU A 87 3.89 0.27 4.65
N PHE A 88 3.75 0.04 3.35
CA PHE A 88 2.45 -0.18 2.71
C PHE A 88 1.73 -1.41 3.28
N LEU A 89 2.43 -2.55 3.40
CA LEU A 89 1.88 -3.76 4.00
C LEU A 89 1.53 -3.55 5.48
N GLY A 90 2.39 -2.83 6.22
CA GLY A 90 2.13 -2.48 7.62
C GLY A 90 0.86 -1.62 7.77
N VAL A 91 0.70 -0.59 6.93
CA VAL A 91 -0.50 0.26 6.88
C VAL A 91 -1.73 -0.56 6.50
N TRP A 92 -1.60 -1.49 5.56
CA TRP A 92 -2.70 -2.36 5.12
C TRP A 92 -3.18 -3.25 6.26
N VAL A 93 -2.26 -4.02 6.87
CA VAL A 93 -2.59 -4.90 8.01
C VAL A 93 -3.17 -4.10 9.17
N TYR A 94 -2.54 -2.98 9.52
CA TYR A 94 -3.04 -2.09 10.56
C TYR A 94 -4.46 -1.60 10.27
N SER A 95 -4.75 -1.18 9.03
CA SER A 95 -6.08 -0.70 8.66
C SER A 95 -7.15 -1.77 8.81
N VAL A 96 -6.85 -3.03 8.44
CA VAL A 96 -7.76 -4.16 8.61
C VAL A 96 -8.07 -4.40 10.08
N LEU A 97 -7.04 -4.44 10.93
CA LEU A 97 -7.18 -4.65 12.37
C LEU A 97 -7.96 -3.51 13.03
N ASP A 98 -7.68 -2.25 12.69
CA ASP A 98 -8.38 -1.10 13.25
C ASP A 98 -9.84 -1.03 12.76
N ALA A 99 -10.13 -1.38 11.49
CA ALA A 99 -11.50 -1.38 10.95
C ALA A 99 -12.41 -2.43 11.60
N SER A 100 -11.82 -3.53 12.08
CA SER A 100 -12.54 -4.60 12.80
C SER A 100 -13.07 -4.14 14.17
N ARG A 101 -12.50 -3.07 14.74
CA ARG A 101 -12.89 -2.54 16.06
C ARG A 101 -14.04 -1.56 15.89
N THR A 102 -15.25 -1.96 16.29
CA THR A 102 -16.43 -1.08 16.28
C THR A 102 -16.21 0.11 17.24
N PRO A 103 -16.38 1.37 16.79
CA PRO A 103 -16.32 2.52 17.68
C PRO A 103 -17.42 2.46 18.75
N ARG A 104 -17.08 2.68 20.04
CA ARG A 104 -18.03 2.72 21.18
C ARG A 104 -19.26 3.62 20.94
N ARG A 105 -19.13 4.65 20.08
CA ARG A 105 -20.21 5.59 19.75
C ARG A 105 -21.33 4.98 18.90
N LEU A 106 -21.07 3.89 18.19
CA LEU A 106 -22.07 3.16 17.38
C LEU A 106 -22.75 2.05 18.20
N SER A 107 -22.02 1.43 19.14
CA SER A 107 -22.57 0.44 20.08
C SER A 107 -23.61 1.02 21.04
N ALA A 108 -23.69 2.33 21.21
CA ALA A 108 -24.71 2.98 22.04
C ALA A 108 -26.01 3.29 21.27
N LYS A 109 -26.07 2.97 19.97
CA LYS A 109 -27.23 3.19 19.08
C LYS A 109 -27.75 1.91 18.42
N GLU A 110 -27.09 0.77 18.64
CA GLU A 110 -27.53 -0.58 18.27
C GLU A 110 -27.96 -1.31 19.54
#